data_AF-A0A803RBQ9-F1
#
_entry.id   AF-A0A803RBQ9-F1
#
_cell.length_a   1.000
_cell.length_b   1.000
_cell.length_c   1.000
_cell.angle_alpha   90.00
_cell.angle_beta   90.00
_cell.angle_gamma   90.00
#
_symmetry.space_group_name_H-M   'P 1'
#
loop_
_entity.id
_entity.type
_entity.pdbx_description
1 polymer ?
#
loop_
_entity_poly.entity_id
_entity_poly.type
_entity_poly.pdbx_seq_one_letter_code
_entity_poly.pdbx_strand_id
1 'polypeptide(L)'
;MIVLQGQEKIFLSKSMEGSTDVNKEYTKLTFTPTQADRFVLAFRNWLRRHGNSQPEWFGTSSQQPLPSTVLSKHEMLDRFEQHTLKCSSCKGAYTAFQTWQKVLIGATVGFCAAAGIPSRIEYRILLAGFAILSAGLAYALNELQKNFVFVDYVHADID
;
A
#
# COMPACT_ATOMS: atom_id res chain seq x y z
N MET A 1 7.07 -3.40 2.70
CA MET A 1 8.47 -3.84 2.58
C MET A 1 9.37 -3.35 3.72
N ILE A 2 9.21 -2.09 4.18
CA ILE A 2 9.93 -1.52 5.36
C ILE A 2 9.89 -2.44 6.58
N VAL A 3 8.69 -2.94 6.92
CA VAL A 3 8.47 -3.81 8.08
C VAL A 3 9.25 -5.12 7.96
N LEU A 4 9.30 -5.73 6.77
CA LEU A 4 10.01 -6.99 6.54
C LEU A 4 11.52 -6.81 6.69
N GLN A 5 12.08 -5.73 6.13
CA GLN A 5 13.52 -5.44 6.28
C GLN A 5 13.92 -5.13 7.72
N GLY A 6 13.08 -4.41 8.46
CA GLY A 6 13.29 -4.18 9.89
C GLY A 6 13.31 -5.50 10.67
N GLN A 7 12.33 -6.37 10.41
CA GLN A 7 12.26 -7.70 11.02
C GLN A 7 13.44 -8.59 10.67
N GLU A 8 13.92 -8.59 9.42
CA GLU A 8 15.10 -9.35 8.99
C GLU A 8 16.36 -8.92 9.75
N LYS A 9 16.55 -7.62 9.96
CA LYS A 9 17.68 -7.09 10.74
C LYS A 9 17.60 -7.51 12.21
N ILE A 10 16.42 -7.44 12.82
CA ILE A 10 16.18 -7.88 14.21
C ILE A 10 16.41 -9.40 14.32
N PHE A 11 15.91 -10.16 13.35
CA PHE A 11 16.09 -11.61 13.33
C PHE A 11 17.56 -12.00 13.20
N LEU A 12 18.30 -11.33 12.32
CA LEU A 12 19.75 -11.51 12.17
C LEU A 12 20.49 -11.15 13.46
N SER A 13 20.21 -9.98 14.06
CA SER A 13 20.88 -9.56 15.29
C SER A 13 20.65 -10.57 16.43
N LYS A 14 19.42 -11.07 16.58
CA LYS A 14 19.09 -12.10 17.57
C LYS A 14 19.78 -13.43 17.30
N SER A 15 19.99 -13.78 16.02
CA SER A 15 20.74 -15.00 15.66
C SER A 15 22.21 -14.91 16.05
N MET A 16 22.78 -13.71 16.04
CA MET A 16 24.18 -13.45 16.42
C MET A 16 24.40 -13.41 17.93
N GLU A 17 23.37 -13.07 18.72
CA GLU A 17 23.44 -13.04 20.20
C GLU A 17 23.61 -14.44 20.83
N GLY A 18 23.37 -15.52 20.08
CA GLY A 18 23.74 -16.90 20.44
C GLY A 18 23.02 -17.54 21.64
N SER A 19 22.18 -16.81 22.37
CA SER A 19 21.57 -17.31 23.61
C SER A 19 20.25 -18.07 23.43
N THR A 20 19.58 -17.94 22.29
CA THR A 20 18.26 -18.54 22.03
C THR A 20 18.14 -19.11 20.61
N ASP A 21 17.36 -20.18 20.47
CA ASP A 21 16.99 -20.73 19.16
C ASP A 21 16.00 -19.79 18.46
N VAL A 22 16.52 -18.86 17.67
CA VAL A 22 15.74 -17.85 16.93
C VAL A 22 14.66 -18.46 16.03
N ASN A 23 14.82 -19.70 15.56
CA ASN A 23 13.83 -20.35 14.71
C ASN A 23 12.61 -20.87 15.49
N LYS A 24 12.77 -21.17 16.79
CA LYS A 24 11.63 -21.41 17.70
C LYS A 24 10.89 -20.12 18.03
N GLU A 25 11.63 -19.03 18.17
CA GLU A 25 11.10 -17.71 18.54
C GLU A 25 10.61 -16.87 17.34
N TYR A 26 10.62 -17.41 16.12
CA TYR A 26 10.28 -16.68 14.89
C TYR A 26 8.97 -15.91 14.98
N THR A 27 7.91 -16.53 15.51
CA THR A 27 6.58 -15.90 15.67
C THR A 27 6.58 -14.75 16.68
N LYS A 28 7.53 -14.70 17.61
CA LYS A 28 7.70 -13.59 18.56
C LYS A 28 8.58 -12.48 17.98
N LEU A 29 9.56 -12.85 17.16
CA LEU A 29 10.53 -11.92 16.55
C LEU A 29 10.01 -11.24 15.28
N THR A 30 9.01 -11.83 14.61
CA THR A 30 8.45 -11.32 13.36
C THR A 30 6.96 -11.01 13.52
N PHE A 31 6.54 -9.89 12.94
CA PHE A 31 5.14 -9.46 12.94
C PHE A 31 4.48 -9.91 11.63
N THR A 32 3.56 -10.86 11.75
CA THR A 32 2.84 -11.53 10.64
C THR A 32 1.33 -11.44 10.87
N PRO A 33 0.74 -10.23 10.75
CA PRO A 33 -0.60 -9.95 11.26
C PRO A 33 -1.72 -10.47 10.36
N THR A 34 -1.44 -10.79 9.09
CA THR A 34 -2.48 -11.06 8.10
C THR A 34 -2.69 -12.55 7.85
N GLN A 35 -3.88 -12.92 7.36
CA GLN A 35 -4.15 -14.30 6.94
C GLN A 35 -3.22 -14.78 5.80
N ALA A 36 -2.72 -13.85 4.97
CA ALA A 36 -1.77 -14.15 3.90
C ALA A 36 -0.43 -14.68 4.44
N ASP A 37 -0.07 -14.30 5.67
CA ASP A 37 1.19 -14.71 6.30
C ASP A 37 1.15 -16.15 6.85
N ARG A 38 -0.03 -16.78 6.90
CA ARG A 38 -0.18 -18.14 7.45
C ARG A 38 0.69 -19.18 6.73
N PHE A 39 0.88 -19.02 5.43
CA PHE A 39 1.74 -19.92 4.68
C PHE A 39 3.22 -19.76 5.07
N VAL A 40 3.68 -18.53 5.34
CA VAL A 40 5.04 -18.27 5.83
C VAL A 40 5.27 -18.97 7.17
N LEU A 41 4.33 -18.83 8.11
CA LEU A 41 4.42 -19.49 9.42
C LEU A 41 4.37 -21.03 9.30
N ALA A 42 3.48 -21.56 8.44
CA ALA A 42 3.38 -23.00 8.19
C ALA A 42 4.68 -23.55 7.59
N PHE A 43 5.25 -22.86 6.59
CA PHE A 43 6.52 -23.22 5.98
C PHE A 43 7.65 -23.23 6.99
N ARG A 44 7.78 -22.20 7.85
CA ARG A 44 8.83 -22.17 8.87
C ARG A 44 8.68 -23.26 9.92
N ASN A 45 7.44 -23.58 10.31
CA ASN A 45 7.19 -24.71 11.20
C ASN A 45 7.58 -26.04 10.56
N TRP A 46 7.28 -26.24 9.27
CA TRP A 46 7.71 -27.42 8.52
C TRP A 46 9.24 -27.49 8.43
N LEU A 47 9.91 -26.38 8.08
CA LEU A 47 11.37 -26.31 7.97
C LEU A 47 12.07 -26.63 9.30
N ARG A 48 11.51 -26.16 10.42
CA ARG A 48 12.01 -26.49 11.77
C ARG A 48 11.93 -27.99 12.06
N ARG A 49 10.81 -28.63 11.67
CA ARG A 49 10.55 -30.04 11.95
C ARG A 49 11.32 -30.99 11.05
N HIS A 50 11.53 -30.61 9.78
CA HIS A 50 12.02 -31.53 8.76
C HIS A 50 13.36 -31.13 8.15
N GLY A 51 13.79 -29.88 8.30
CA GLY A 51 15.03 -29.38 7.70
C GLY A 51 15.92 -28.68 8.71
N ASN A 52 15.96 -29.12 9.97
CA ASN A 52 16.84 -28.57 11.01
C ASN A 52 16.83 -27.02 11.10
N SER A 53 15.70 -26.39 10.77
CA SER A 53 15.51 -24.93 10.70
C SER A 53 16.35 -24.18 9.65
N GLN A 54 17.09 -24.87 8.78
CA GLN A 54 17.85 -24.28 7.68
C GLN A 54 18.14 -25.30 6.57
N PRO A 55 18.23 -24.90 5.29
CA PRO A 55 18.65 -25.83 4.25
C PRO A 55 20.09 -26.34 4.50
N GLU A 56 20.34 -27.64 4.33
CA GLU A 56 21.67 -28.25 4.60
C GLU A 56 22.77 -27.74 3.66
N TRP A 57 22.41 -27.36 2.43
CA TRP A 57 23.33 -26.75 1.47
C TRP A 57 23.65 -25.28 1.79
N PHE A 58 22.93 -24.67 2.74
CA PHE A 58 23.23 -23.35 3.25
C PHE A 58 24.31 -23.53 4.32
N GLY A 59 25.58 -23.40 3.91
CA GLY A 59 26.73 -23.52 4.80
C GLY A 59 26.75 -22.48 5.93
N THR A 60 27.90 -22.27 6.58
CA THR A 60 28.05 -21.18 7.55
C THR A 60 27.71 -19.85 6.88
N SER A 61 26.61 -19.23 7.34
CA SER A 61 26.13 -17.94 6.85
C SER A 61 27.32 -16.99 6.76
N SER A 62 27.62 -16.50 5.55
CA SER A 62 28.66 -15.51 5.39
C SER A 62 28.31 -14.32 6.29
N GLN A 63 29.31 -13.76 6.98
CA GLN A 63 29.15 -12.52 7.76
C GLN A 63 28.85 -11.30 6.87
N GLN A 64 28.35 -11.53 5.64
CA GLN A 64 28.04 -10.45 4.75
C GLN A 64 26.84 -9.68 5.31
N PRO A 65 26.96 -8.35 5.43
CA PRO A 65 25.85 -7.53 5.84
C PRO A 65 24.71 -7.74 4.84
N LEU A 66 23.48 -7.86 5.37
CA LEU A 66 22.27 -7.85 4.55
C LEU A 66 22.35 -6.66 3.58
N PRO A 67 22.01 -6.84 2.29
CA PRO A 67 21.98 -5.73 1.35
C PRO A 67 21.10 -4.61 1.91
N SER A 68 21.69 -3.44 2.19
CA SER A 68 20.89 -2.27 2.52
C SER A 68 20.27 -1.77 1.22
N THR A 69 19.05 -2.19 0.94
CA THR A 69 18.24 -1.48 -0.04
C THR A 69 17.80 -0.19 0.63
N VAL A 70 18.57 0.88 0.39
CA VAL A 70 18.24 2.24 0.84
C VAL A 70 17.20 2.79 -0.12
N LEU A 71 15.97 2.29 -0.02
CA LEU A 71 14.83 2.91 -0.69
C LEU A 71 14.32 4.05 0.18
N SER A 72 13.89 5.13 -0.44
CA SER A 72 13.10 6.15 0.24
C SER A 72 11.75 5.58 0.68
N LYS A 73 11.12 6.19 1.71
CA LYS A 73 9.76 5.81 2.14
C LYS A 73 8.78 5.81 0.96
N HIS A 74 8.95 6.77 0.06
CA HIS A 74 8.13 6.91 -1.14
C HIS A 74 8.27 5.70 -2.07
N GLU A 75 9.49 5.31 -2.43
CA GLU A 75 9.74 4.14 -3.28
C GLU A 75 9.27 2.83 -2.64
N MET A 76 9.37 2.71 -1.31
CA MET A 76 8.94 1.50 -0.60
C MET A 76 7.42 1.35 -0.53
N LEU A 77 6.67 2.45 -0.51
CA LEU A 77 5.20 2.44 -0.41
C LEU A 77 4.51 2.83 -1.71
N ASP A 78 5.26 2.97 -2.81
CA ASP A 78 4.72 3.19 -4.15
C ASP A 78 4.01 1.92 -4.65
N ARG A 79 2.69 1.92 -4.51
CA ARG A 79 1.82 0.84 -4.99
C ARG A 79 1.66 0.87 -6.50
N PHE A 80 1.87 2.02 -7.13
CA PHE A 80 1.64 2.16 -8.56
C PHE A 80 2.59 1.27 -9.35
N GLU A 81 3.89 1.49 -9.17
CA GLU A 81 4.94 0.72 -9.85
C GLU A 81 5.03 -0.73 -9.32
N GLN A 82 4.77 -0.93 -8.02
CA GLN A 82 4.86 -2.27 -7.43
C GLN A 82 3.70 -3.17 -7.87
N HIS A 83 2.47 -2.65 -7.98
CA HIS A 83 1.27 -3.46 -8.20
C HIS A 83 0.30 -2.91 -9.24
N THR A 84 -0.18 -1.66 -9.10
CA THR A 84 -1.28 -1.12 -9.92
C THR A 84 -0.97 -1.17 -11.40
N LEU A 85 0.25 -0.88 -11.81
CA LEU A 85 0.67 -0.90 -13.21
C LEU A 85 0.64 -2.31 -13.84
N LYS A 86 0.88 -3.35 -13.03
CA LYS A 86 1.02 -4.75 -13.45
C LYS A 86 -0.29 -5.52 -13.39
N CYS A 87 -1.16 -5.19 -12.42
CA CYS A 87 -2.45 -5.84 -12.24
C CYS A 87 -3.51 -5.21 -13.14
N SER A 88 -4.09 -5.97 -14.08
CA SER A 88 -5.09 -5.48 -15.03
C SER A 88 -6.33 -4.87 -14.35
N SER A 89 -6.83 -5.51 -13.29
CA SER A 89 -7.99 -5.04 -12.52
C SER A 89 -7.71 -3.72 -11.83
N CYS A 90 -6.57 -3.60 -11.14
CA CYS A 90 -6.20 -2.37 -10.43
C CYS A 90 -5.88 -1.23 -11.41
N LYS A 91 -5.19 -1.53 -12.52
CA LYS A 91 -4.93 -0.58 -13.60
C LYS A 91 -6.24 -0.05 -14.20
N GLY A 92 -7.18 -0.95 -14.51
CA GLY A 92 -8.50 -0.60 -15.01
C GLY A 92 -9.24 0.34 -14.05
N ALA A 93 -9.32 -0.04 -12.77
CA ALA A 93 -9.94 0.79 -11.73
C ALA A 93 -9.28 2.18 -11.63
N TYR A 94 -7.95 2.26 -11.59
CA TYR A 94 -7.21 3.52 -11.54
C TYR A 94 -7.51 4.43 -12.75
N THR A 95 -7.52 3.86 -13.96
CA THR A 95 -7.85 4.63 -15.17
C THR A 95 -9.31 5.10 -15.19
N ALA A 96 -10.23 4.31 -14.63
CA ALA A 96 -11.63 4.70 -14.49
C ALA A 96 -11.78 5.88 -13.52
N PHE A 97 -11.11 5.84 -12.35
CA PHE A 97 -11.10 6.95 -11.40
C PHE A 97 -10.59 8.24 -12.05
N GLN A 98 -9.45 8.18 -12.76
CA GLN A 98 -8.91 9.35 -13.47
C GLN A 98 -9.87 9.89 -14.53
N THR A 99 -10.52 9.01 -15.28
CA THR A 99 -11.45 9.41 -16.35
C THR A 99 -12.68 10.10 -15.76
N TRP A 100 -13.31 9.50 -14.75
CA TRP A 100 -14.46 10.08 -14.08
C TRP A 100 -14.13 11.40 -13.36
N GLN A 101 -12.96 11.50 -12.74
CA GLN A 101 -12.50 12.75 -12.13
C GLN A 101 -12.43 13.88 -13.18
N LYS A 102 -11.83 13.63 -14.35
CA LYS A 102 -11.75 14.62 -15.44
C LYS A 102 -13.13 15.01 -15.96
N VAL A 103 -14.02 14.03 -16.14
CA VAL A 103 -15.41 14.28 -16.58
C VAL A 103 -16.14 15.16 -15.56
N LEU A 104 -16.03 14.87 -14.26
CA LEU A 104 -16.69 15.63 -13.20
C LEU A 104 -16.11 17.04 -13.03
N ILE A 105 -14.79 17.21 -13.19
CA ILE A 105 -14.17 18.55 -13.23
C ILE A 105 -14.70 19.34 -14.43
N GLY A 106 -14.75 18.72 -15.61
CA GLY A 106 -15.33 19.33 -16.81
C GLY A 106 -16.80 19.71 -16.62
N ALA A 107 -17.60 18.85 -16.00
CA ALA A 107 -18.99 19.11 -15.67
C ALA A 107 -19.13 20.28 -14.68
N THR A 108 -18.26 20.36 -13.67
CA THR A 108 -18.22 21.47 -12.70
C THR A 108 -18.02 22.80 -13.41
N VAL A 109 -17.00 22.88 -14.27
CA VAL A 109 -16.70 24.09 -15.06
C VAL A 109 -17.87 24.45 -15.98
N GLY A 110 -18.45 23.44 -16.65
CA GLY A 110 -19.59 23.63 -17.54
C GLY A 110 -20.84 24.17 -16.82
N PHE A 111 -21.19 23.61 -15.67
CA PHE A 111 -22.33 24.09 -14.87
C PHE A 111 -22.09 25.48 -14.30
N CYS A 112 -20.87 25.78 -13.82
CA CYS A 112 -20.51 27.13 -13.37
C CYS A 112 -20.66 28.16 -14.49
N ALA A 113 -20.16 27.87 -15.69
CA ALA A 113 -20.28 28.76 -16.84
C ALA A 113 -21.76 28.94 -17.27
N ALA A 114 -22.52 27.85 -17.28
CA ALA A 114 -23.93 27.88 -17.68
C ALA A 114 -24.84 28.60 -16.67
N ALA A 115 -24.48 28.66 -15.38
CA ALA A 115 -25.31 29.26 -14.34
C ALA A 115 -25.61 30.76 -14.56
N GLY A 116 -24.81 31.47 -15.36
CA GLY A 116 -25.05 32.87 -15.71
C GLY A 116 -26.06 33.10 -16.84
N ILE A 117 -26.43 32.06 -17.60
CA ILE A 117 -27.22 32.19 -18.84
C ILE A 117 -28.73 32.33 -18.57
N PRO A 118 -29.38 31.47 -17.74
CA PRO A 118 -30.83 31.51 -17.57
C PRO A 118 -31.30 32.82 -16.94
N SER A 119 -32.48 33.29 -17.35
CA SER A 119 -33.13 34.47 -16.74
C SER A 119 -33.80 34.15 -15.41
N ARG A 120 -34.31 32.93 -15.22
CA ARG A 120 -34.97 32.50 -13.99
C ARG A 120 -33.96 32.05 -12.95
N ILE A 121 -34.09 32.57 -11.73
CA ILE A 121 -33.17 32.30 -10.61
C ILE A 121 -33.15 30.82 -10.20
N GLU A 122 -34.29 30.12 -10.31
CA GLU A 122 -34.42 28.69 -10.00
C GLU A 122 -33.42 27.84 -10.80
N TYR A 123 -33.29 28.10 -12.11
CA TYR A 123 -32.34 27.38 -12.95
C TYR A 123 -30.89 27.71 -12.62
N ARG A 124 -30.60 28.95 -12.19
CA ARG A 124 -29.26 29.33 -11.73
C ARG A 124 -28.87 28.57 -10.46
N ILE A 125 -29.79 28.48 -9.51
CA ILE A 125 -29.59 27.75 -8.25
C ILE A 125 -29.39 26.26 -8.54
N LEU A 126 -30.19 25.67 -9.43
CA LEU A 126 -30.05 24.26 -9.82
C LEU A 126 -28.69 23.98 -10.48
N LEU A 127 -28.26 24.81 -11.43
CA LEU A 127 -26.96 24.66 -12.09
C LEU A 127 -25.80 24.83 -11.10
N ALA A 128 -25.88 25.81 -10.19
CA ALA A 128 -24.90 25.98 -9.13
C ALA A 128 -24.86 24.75 -8.20
N GLY A 129 -26.02 24.18 -7.85
CA GLY A 129 -26.11 22.94 -7.08
C GLY A 129 -25.43 21.77 -7.77
N PHE A 130 -25.66 21.59 -9.08
CA PHE A 130 -24.97 20.56 -9.86
C PHE A 130 -23.46 20.77 -9.94
N ALA A 131 -23.00 22.02 -10.06
CA ALA A 131 -21.57 22.34 -10.05
C ALA A 131 -20.90 21.92 -8.73
N ILE A 132 -21.53 22.25 -7.59
CA ILE A 132 -21.02 21.87 -6.27
C ILE A 132 -21.01 20.34 -6.11
N LEU A 133 -22.09 19.67 -6.53
CA LEU A 133 -22.18 18.22 -6.47
C LEU A 133 -21.08 17.54 -7.30
N SER A 134 -20.87 17.98 -8.55
CA SER A 134 -19.84 17.42 -9.41
C SER A 134 -18.43 17.66 -8.86
N ALA A 135 -18.18 18.83 -8.26
CA ALA A 135 -16.91 19.12 -7.61
C ALA A 135 -16.67 18.22 -6.40
N GLY A 136 -17.68 18.03 -5.55
CA GLY A 136 -17.62 17.14 -4.38
C GLY A 136 -17.34 15.69 -4.78
N LEU A 137 -18.01 15.19 -5.83
CA LEU A 137 -17.75 13.85 -6.37
C LEU A 137 -16.34 13.73 -6.96
N ALA A 138 -15.86 14.74 -7.69
CA ALA A 138 -14.49 14.73 -8.24
C ALA A 138 -13.44 14.65 -7.12
N TYR A 139 -13.66 15.38 -6.01
CA TYR A 139 -12.81 15.32 -4.83
C TYR A 139 -12.84 13.94 -4.18
N ALA A 140 -14.03 13.36 -3.98
CA ALA A 140 -14.16 12.01 -3.40
C ALA A 140 -13.46 10.94 -4.24
N LEU A 141 -13.58 10.99 -5.58
CA LEU A 141 -12.86 10.09 -6.47
C LEU A 141 -11.35 10.28 -6.41
N ASN A 142 -10.86 11.51 -6.25
CA ASN A 142 -9.44 11.79 -6.09
C ASN A 142 -8.87 11.15 -4.81
N GLU A 143 -9.60 11.23 -3.69
CA GLU A 143 -9.18 10.57 -2.44
C GLU A 143 -9.13 9.04 -2.60
N LEU A 144 -10.11 8.44 -3.30
CA LEU A 144 -10.09 7.02 -3.60
C LEU A 144 -8.93 6.64 -4.54
N GLN A 145 -8.63 7.48 -5.55
CA GLN A 145 -7.55 7.26 -6.51
C GLN A 145 -6.17 7.19 -5.83
N LYS A 146 -5.92 7.99 -4.79
CA LYS A 146 -4.63 7.98 -4.06
C LYS A 146 -4.26 6.59 -3.54
N ASN A 147 -5.24 5.76 -3.18
CA ASN A 147 -5.01 4.40 -2.69
C ASN A 147 -4.28 3.49 -3.71
N PHE A 148 -4.34 3.81 -5.00
CA PHE A 148 -3.68 3.06 -6.08
C PHE A 148 -2.25 3.52 -6.34
N VAL A 149 -1.81 4.64 -5.76
CA VAL A 149 -0.49 5.22 -6.00
C VAL A 149 0.35 5.14 -4.73
N PHE A 150 0.00 5.92 -3.73
CA PHE A 150 0.78 6.03 -2.51
C PHE A 150 -0.15 6.37 -1.35
N VAL A 151 -0.01 5.63 -0.26
CA VAL A 151 -0.62 5.94 1.03
C VAL A 151 0.48 5.89 2.04
N ASP A 152 0.66 6.99 2.76
CA ASP A 152 1.72 7.06 3.74
C ASP A 152 1.41 6.13 4.92
N TYR A 153 2.47 5.51 5.45
CA TYR A 153 2.37 4.71 6.67
C TYR A 153 2.99 5.48 7.82
N VAL A 154 2.15 5.93 8.75
CA VAL A 154 2.56 6.58 9.99
C VAL A 154 2.13 5.67 11.12
N HIS A 155 3.10 5.00 11.75
CA HIS A 155 2.81 4.00 12.78
C HIS A 155 2.07 4.58 14.00
N ALA A 156 2.24 5.88 14.27
CA ALA A 156 1.57 6.59 15.36
C ALA A 156 0.07 6.84 15.10
N ASP A 157 -0.38 6.77 13.85
CA ASP A 157 -1.77 7.07 13.46
C ASP A 157 -2.66 5.81 13.44
N ILE A 158 -2.11 4.66 13.86
CA ILE A 158 -2.81 3.38 13.89
C ILE A 158 -3.10 3.06 15.36
N ASP A 159 -4.37 3.16 15.74
CA ASP A 159 -4.88 2.74 17.05
C ASP A 159 -4.73 1.22 17.29
#